data_AF-A0A4Q4CPN6-F1
#
_entry.id   AF-A0A4Q4CPN6-F1
#
_cell.length_a   1.000
_cell.length_b   1.000
_cell.length_c   1.000
_cell.angle_alpha   90.00
_cell.angle_beta   90.00
_cell.angle_gamma   90.00
#
_symmetry.space_group_name_H-M   'P 1'
#
loop_
_entity.id
_entity.type
_entity.pdbx_description
1 polymer ?
#
loop_
_entity_poly.entity_id
_entity_poly.type
_entity_poly.pdbx_seq_one_letter_code
_entity_poly.pdbx_strand_id
1 'polypeptide(L)'
;MRTALTAWRDVLDRTLGRVTMYRLVTIVLVALVAVYALFTATGVIEGLSTGKNLIALLVLLVASVVSNRLLGLVWRIRPHTESAVITALLLFFLFVPVTEGTENLAWLAAAAVLANASKYVLAWRGRHL
;
A
#
# COMPACT_ATOMS: atom_id res chain seq x y z
N MET A 1 16.09 34.01 8.58
CA MET A 1 14.96 33.14 8.21
C MET A 1 15.35 31.95 7.32
N ARG A 2 16.34 32.05 6.41
CA ARG A 2 16.81 30.91 5.58
C ARG A 2 17.61 29.83 6.34
N THR A 3 18.27 30.18 7.43
CA THR A 3 19.14 29.29 8.22
C THR A 3 18.40 28.27 9.09
N ALA A 4 17.17 28.58 9.53
CA ALA A 4 16.35 27.62 10.27
C ALA A 4 15.87 26.48 9.34
N LEU A 5 15.43 26.82 8.13
CA LEU A 5 14.91 25.85 7.16
C LEU A 5 15.96 24.84 6.70
N THR A 6 17.25 25.22 6.63
CA THR A 6 18.33 24.29 6.30
C THR A 6 18.61 23.32 7.45
N ALA A 7 18.65 23.80 8.69
CA ALA A 7 18.84 22.94 9.86
C ALA A 7 17.73 21.89 10.02
N TRP A 8 16.47 22.28 9.79
CA TRP A 8 15.34 21.34 9.82
C TRP A 8 15.40 20.31 8.68
N ARG A 9 15.80 20.71 7.47
CA ARG A 9 16.01 19.79 6.34
C ARG A 9 17.13 18.81 6.61
N ASP A 10 18.26 19.27 7.15
CA ASP A 10 19.40 18.40 7.44
C ASP A 10 19.08 17.34 8.51
N VAL A 11 18.26 17.70 9.50
CA VAL A 11 17.77 16.74 10.51
C VAL A 11 16.80 15.72 9.88
N LEU A 12 15.89 16.18 9.03
CA LEU A 12 14.98 15.31 8.28
C LEU A 12 15.77 14.37 7.36
N ASP A 13 16.70 14.86 6.55
CA ASP A 13 17.49 14.03 5.64
C ASP A 13 18.37 13.04 6.40
N ARG A 14 18.92 13.42 7.56
CA ARG A 14 19.74 12.50 8.38
C ARG A 14 18.90 11.43 9.09
N THR A 15 17.65 11.73 9.41
CA THR A 15 16.70 10.76 10.01
C THR A 15 16.03 9.89 8.95
N LEU A 16 15.60 10.45 7.82
CA LEU A 16 15.05 9.73 6.67
C LEU A 16 16.12 8.92 5.95
N GLY A 17 17.37 9.40 5.85
CA GLY A 17 18.49 8.67 5.26
C GLY A 17 18.83 7.37 6.02
N ARG A 18 18.34 7.20 7.25
CA ARG A 18 18.44 5.94 8.02
C ARG A 18 17.31 4.96 7.73
N VAL A 19 16.21 5.41 7.15
CA VAL A 19 15.02 4.59 6.86
C VAL A 19 14.97 4.34 5.36
N THR A 20 14.85 3.08 4.94
CA THR A 20 14.69 2.78 3.50
C THR A 20 13.44 3.48 2.98
N MET A 21 13.47 3.95 1.72
CA MET A 21 12.33 4.62 1.10
C MET A 21 11.04 3.80 1.25
N TYR A 22 11.12 2.49 1.01
CA TYR A 22 10.00 1.56 1.19
C TYR A 22 9.45 1.57 2.62
N ARG A 23 10.32 1.57 3.64
CA ARG A 23 9.89 1.56 5.04
C ARG A 23 9.22 2.89 5.42
N LEU A 24 9.74 4.01 4.92
CA LEU A 24 9.11 5.32 5.13
C LEU A 24 7.71 5.37 4.51
N VAL A 25 7.57 4.99 3.25
CA VAL A 25 6.28 4.96 2.53
C VAL A 25 5.28 4.05 3.25
N THR A 26 5.74 2.88 3.70
CA THR A 26 4.88 1.96 4.46
C THR A 26 4.40 2.58 5.77
N ILE A 27 5.28 3.23 6.54
CA ILE A 27 4.91 3.91 7.79
C ILE A 27 3.86 4.99 7.54
N VAL A 28 4.07 5.82 6.50
CA VAL A 28 3.15 6.90 6.15
C VAL A 28 1.78 6.34 5.74
N LEU A 29 1.74 5.32 4.89
CA LEU A 29 0.49 4.71 4.47
C LEU A 29 -0.24 4.03 5.63
N VAL A 30 0.47 3.32 6.51
CA VAL A 30 -0.13 2.74 7.72
C VAL A 30 -0.67 3.82 8.65
N ALA A 31 0.05 4.93 8.82
CA ALA A 31 -0.44 6.07 9.60
C ALA A 31 -1.73 6.65 9.00
N LEU A 32 -1.81 6.78 7.68
CA LEU A 32 -3.03 7.19 6.99
C LEU A 32 -4.18 6.19 7.20
N VAL A 33 -3.90 4.88 7.23
CA VAL A 33 -4.93 3.86 7.51
C VAL A 33 -5.43 3.99 8.95
N ALA A 34 -4.55 4.27 9.89
CA ALA A 34 -4.92 4.50 11.28
C ALA A 34 -5.79 5.75 11.44
N VAL A 35 -5.43 6.86 10.76
CA VAL A 35 -6.25 8.07 10.71
C VAL A 35 -7.62 7.76 10.09
N TYR A 36 -7.65 7.10 8.93
CA TYR A 36 -8.89 6.68 8.29
C TYR A 36 -9.78 5.87 9.26
N ALA A 37 -9.22 4.83 9.89
CA ALA A 37 -9.96 3.97 10.81
C ALA A 37 -10.48 4.72 12.03
N LEU A 38 -9.72 5.69 12.55
CA LEU A 38 -10.15 6.55 13.65
C LEU A 38 -11.35 7.40 13.23
N PHE A 39 -11.29 8.07 12.08
CA PHE A 39 -12.36 8.94 11.60
C PHE A 39 -13.64 8.18 11.24
N THR A 40 -13.53 6.97 10.69
CA THR A 40 -14.70 6.13 10.42
C THR A 40 -15.26 5.50 11.70
N ALA A 41 -14.41 5.17 12.69
CA ALA A 41 -14.86 4.64 13.98
C ALA A 41 -15.55 5.69 14.86
N THR A 42 -15.13 6.95 14.79
CA THR A 42 -15.77 8.06 15.53
C THR A 42 -17.06 8.54 14.87
N GLY A 43 -17.44 7.97 13.72
CA GLY A 43 -18.68 8.34 13.01
C GLY A 43 -18.63 9.73 12.37
N VAL A 44 -17.46 10.38 12.32
CA VAL A 44 -17.27 11.68 11.63
C VAL A 44 -17.56 11.56 10.14
N ILE A 45 -17.33 10.37 9.58
CA ILE A 45 -17.68 10.01 8.20
C ILE A 45 -18.86 9.04 8.23
N GLU A 46 -20.07 9.57 8.05
CA GLU A 46 -21.30 8.77 8.01
C GLU A 46 -21.33 7.86 6.76
N GLY A 47 -21.80 6.62 6.91
CA GLY A 47 -21.95 5.65 5.81
C GLY A 47 -20.77 4.73 5.55
N LEU A 48 -19.63 4.91 6.24
CA LEU A 48 -18.46 4.03 6.11
C LEU A 48 -18.35 3.01 7.26
N SER A 49 -18.49 1.73 6.96
CA SER A 49 -18.22 0.67 7.93
C SER A 49 -16.72 0.43 8.10
N THR A 50 -16.14 0.83 9.24
CA THR A 50 -14.72 0.58 9.58
C THR A 50 -14.37 -0.90 9.43
N GLY A 51 -15.22 -1.80 9.95
CA GLY A 51 -14.99 -3.24 9.92
C GLY A 51 -14.90 -3.80 8.49
N LYS A 52 -15.84 -3.45 7.61
CA LYS A 52 -15.84 -3.92 6.21
C LYS A 52 -14.58 -3.47 5.47
N ASN A 53 -14.16 -2.23 5.66
CA ASN A 53 -12.97 -1.70 5.00
C ASN A 53 -11.67 -2.34 5.53
N LEU A 54 -11.56 -2.62 6.84
CA LEU A 54 -10.40 -3.33 7.37
C LEU A 54 -10.31 -4.78 6.86
N ILE A 55 -11.44 -5.46 6.65
CA ILE A 55 -11.47 -6.77 5.99
C ILE A 55 -10.96 -6.65 4.55
N ALA A 56 -11.40 -5.63 3.81
CA ALA A 56 -10.91 -5.37 2.45
C ALA A 56 -9.39 -5.11 2.41
N LEU A 57 -8.86 -4.35 3.39
CA LEU A 57 -7.41 -4.17 3.54
C LEU A 57 -6.69 -5.50 3.74
N LEU A 58 -7.22 -6.37 4.60
CA LEU A 58 -6.64 -7.69 4.85
C LEU A 58 -6.65 -8.56 3.58
N VAL A 59 -7.74 -8.55 2.82
CA VAL A 59 -7.83 -9.24 1.51
C VAL A 59 -6.78 -8.71 0.54
N LEU A 60 -6.65 -7.38 0.42
CA LEU A 60 -5.66 -6.75 -0.47
C LEU A 60 -4.22 -7.07 -0.06
N LEU A 61 -3.92 -7.09 1.24
CA LEU A 61 -2.60 -7.47 1.78
C LEU A 61 -2.28 -8.93 1.45
N VAL A 62 -3.20 -9.85 1.76
CA VAL A 62 -3.01 -11.27 1.48
C VAL A 62 -2.85 -11.50 -0.02
N ALA A 63 -3.75 -10.97 -0.85
CA ALA A 63 -3.69 -11.10 -2.30
C ALA A 63 -2.40 -10.52 -2.88
N SER A 64 -1.95 -9.35 -2.40
CA SER A 64 -0.71 -8.73 -2.89
C SER A 64 0.53 -9.50 -2.48
N VAL A 65 0.62 -9.97 -1.23
CA VAL A 65 1.79 -10.73 -0.76
C VAL A 65 1.85 -12.10 -1.42
N VAL A 66 0.71 -12.81 -1.51
CA VAL A 66 0.62 -14.14 -2.13
C VAL A 66 0.95 -14.04 -3.62
N SER A 67 0.33 -13.10 -4.35
CA SER A 67 0.64 -12.91 -5.78
C SER A 67 2.12 -12.56 -5.97
N ASN A 68 2.67 -11.60 -5.22
CA ASN A 68 4.08 -11.24 -5.35
C ASN A 68 5.03 -12.42 -5.06
N ARG A 69 4.70 -13.29 -4.09
CA ARG A 69 5.44 -14.53 -3.81
C ARG A 69 5.35 -15.54 -4.95
N LEU A 70 4.14 -15.80 -5.46
CA LEU A 70 3.91 -16.75 -6.56
C LEU A 70 4.61 -16.29 -7.84
N LEU A 71 4.49 -15.00 -8.17
CA LEU A 71 5.15 -14.39 -9.31
C LEU A 71 6.68 -14.44 -9.15
N GLY A 72 7.21 -14.14 -7.97
CA GLY A 72 8.64 -14.29 -7.69
C GLY A 72 9.15 -15.72 -7.86
N LEU A 73 8.34 -16.73 -7.51
CA LEU A 73 8.66 -18.14 -7.72
C LEU A 73 8.68 -18.50 -9.22
N VAL A 74 7.66 -18.07 -9.98
CA VAL A 74 7.54 -18.32 -11.42
C VAL A 74 8.69 -17.69 -12.20
N TRP A 75 9.02 -16.42 -11.89
CA TRP A 75 10.11 -15.70 -12.56
C TRP A 75 11.49 -15.91 -11.94
N ARG A 76 11.60 -16.72 -10.87
CA ARG A 76 12.85 -17.00 -10.13
C ARG A 76 13.57 -15.73 -9.63
N ILE A 77 12.83 -14.68 -9.30
CA ILE A 77 13.35 -13.42 -8.75
C ILE A 77 12.98 -13.34 -7.28
N ARG A 78 13.86 -12.83 -6.40
CA ARG A 78 13.53 -12.61 -4.98
C ARG A 78 12.49 -11.49 -4.86
N PRO A 79 11.24 -11.78 -4.47
CA PRO A 79 10.20 -10.77 -4.45
C PRO A 79 10.35 -9.88 -3.20
N HIS A 80 10.34 -8.55 -3.39
CA HIS A 80 10.41 -7.59 -2.29
C HIS A 80 9.06 -7.46 -1.60
N THR A 81 8.92 -8.07 -0.42
CA THR A 81 7.68 -8.06 0.38
C THR A 81 7.22 -6.64 0.72
N GLU A 82 8.15 -5.73 1.02
CA GLU A 82 7.83 -4.32 1.36
C GLU A 82 7.06 -3.63 0.22
N SER A 83 7.45 -3.90 -1.04
CA SER A 83 6.75 -3.34 -2.20
C SER A 83 5.33 -3.89 -2.36
N ALA A 84 5.08 -5.14 -1.97
CA ALA A 84 3.75 -5.74 -2.02
C ALA A 84 2.83 -5.15 -0.95
N VAL A 85 3.37 -4.85 0.23
CA VAL A 85 2.63 -4.18 1.31
C VAL A 85 2.23 -2.77 0.89
N ILE A 86 3.14 -2.00 0.27
CA ILE A 86 2.83 -0.67 -0.26
C ILE A 86 1.73 -0.76 -1.33
N THR A 87 1.84 -1.72 -2.27
CA THR A 87 0.80 -1.91 -3.30
C THR A 87 -0.57 -2.19 -2.66
N ALA A 88 -0.65 -3.08 -1.67
CA ALA A 88 -1.91 -3.35 -0.97
C ALA A 88 -2.49 -2.11 -0.28
N LEU A 89 -1.64 -1.33 0.42
CA LEU A 89 -2.05 -0.10 1.11
C LEU A 89 -2.53 0.97 0.12
N LEU A 90 -1.87 1.11 -1.04
CA LEU A 90 -2.33 2.03 -2.09
C LEU A 90 -3.66 1.60 -2.69
N LEU A 91 -3.84 0.31 -2.99
CA LEU A 91 -5.10 -0.22 -3.51
C LEU A 91 -6.24 -0.07 -2.51
N PHE A 92 -5.94 -0.15 -1.20
CA PHE A 92 -6.92 0.13 -0.16
C PHE A 92 -7.44 1.57 -0.30
N PHE A 93 -6.57 2.57 -0.38
CA PHE A 93 -7.01 3.96 -0.57
C PHE A 93 -7.65 4.23 -1.93
N LEU A 94 -7.35 3.42 -2.94
CA LEU A 94 -7.93 3.59 -4.28
C LEU A 94 -9.37 3.05 -4.39
N PHE A 95 -9.67 1.96 -3.69
CA PHE A 95 -10.95 1.25 -3.83
C PHE A 95 -11.88 1.34 -2.62
N VAL A 96 -11.43 1.96 -1.52
CA VAL A 96 -12.29 2.30 -0.38
C VAL A 96 -13.08 3.58 -0.70
N PRO A 97 -14.38 3.69 -0.34
CA PRO A 97 -15.14 2.73 0.46
C PRO A 97 -15.66 1.56 -0.36
N VAL A 98 -15.55 0.35 0.20
CA VAL A 98 -16.10 -0.85 -0.43
C VAL A 98 -17.63 -0.79 -0.35
N THR A 99 -18.29 -0.63 -1.50
CA THR A 99 -19.75 -0.69 -1.61
C THR A 99 -20.26 -2.10 -1.31
N GLU A 100 -21.48 -2.23 -0.81
CA GLU A 100 -21.98 -3.50 -0.28
C GLU A 100 -22.01 -4.61 -1.34
N GLY A 101 -21.35 -5.75 -1.06
CA GLY A 101 -21.34 -6.94 -1.93
C GLY A 101 -20.07 -7.79 -1.74
N THR A 102 -20.20 -9.12 -1.67
CA THR A 102 -19.06 -10.06 -1.62
C THR A 102 -18.29 -10.10 -2.95
N GLU A 103 -18.95 -9.76 -4.05
CA GLU A 103 -18.36 -9.60 -5.38
C GLU A 103 -17.23 -8.55 -5.42
N ASN A 104 -17.33 -7.49 -4.61
CA ASN A 104 -16.28 -6.49 -4.48
C ASN A 104 -14.98 -7.09 -3.92
N LEU A 105 -15.05 -8.08 -3.01
CA LEU A 105 -13.84 -8.66 -2.42
C LEU A 105 -13.05 -9.50 -3.43
N ALA A 106 -13.75 -10.26 -4.28
CA ALA A 106 -13.13 -11.01 -5.37
C ALA A 106 -12.49 -10.07 -6.40
N TRP A 107 -13.16 -8.96 -6.72
CA TRP A 107 -12.62 -7.92 -7.60
C TRP A 107 -11.36 -7.26 -7.01
N LEU A 108 -11.36 -6.93 -5.71
CA LEU A 108 -10.19 -6.37 -5.03
C LEU A 108 -8.99 -7.34 -5.06
N ALA A 109 -9.25 -8.63 -4.82
CA ALA A 109 -8.20 -9.65 -4.91
C ALA A 109 -7.65 -9.76 -6.34
N ALA A 110 -8.52 -9.75 -7.36
CA ALA A 110 -8.11 -9.74 -8.76
C ALA A 110 -7.30 -8.48 -9.13
N ALA A 111 -7.73 -7.30 -8.67
CA ALA A 111 -7.01 -6.04 -8.86
C ALA A 111 -5.61 -6.08 -8.22
N ALA A 112 -5.47 -6.64 -7.02
CA ALA A 112 -4.18 -6.83 -6.36
C ALA A 112 -3.25 -7.78 -7.11
N VAL A 113 -3.80 -8.88 -7.66
CA VAL A 113 -3.04 -9.82 -8.50
C VAL A 113 -2.58 -9.13 -9.79
N LEU A 114 -3.47 -8.42 -10.48
CA LEU A 114 -3.16 -7.69 -11.71
C LEU A 114 -2.14 -6.58 -11.48
N ALA A 115 -2.26 -5.84 -10.37
CA ALA A 115 -1.31 -4.79 -10.00
C ALA A 115 0.09 -5.33 -9.69
N ASN A 116 0.20 -6.54 -9.12
CA ASN A 116 1.51 -7.17 -8.96
C ASN A 116 2.02 -7.79 -10.27
N ALA A 117 1.13 -8.34 -11.10
CA ALA A 117 1.48 -8.86 -12.42
C ALA A 117 1.99 -7.76 -13.36
N SER A 118 1.44 -6.54 -13.28
CA SER A 118 1.85 -5.40 -14.10
C SER A 118 3.32 -5.05 -13.90
N LYS A 119 3.91 -5.28 -12.70
CA LYS A 119 5.34 -5.11 -12.47
C LYS A 119 6.18 -6.02 -13.37
N TYR A 120 5.70 -7.22 -13.67
CA TYR A 120 6.40 -8.20 -14.50
C TYR A 120 6.10 -8.03 -15.98
N VAL A 121 4.89 -7.58 -16.33
CA VAL A 121 4.52 -7.25 -17.72
C VAL A 121 5.21 -5.96 -18.18
N LEU A 122 5.29 -4.95 -17.32
CA LEU A 122 5.98 -3.66 -17.60
C LEU A 122 7.50 -3.77 -17.46
N ALA A 123 8.03 -4.79 -16.76
CA ALA A 123 9.46 -5.10 -16.74
C ALA A 123 9.97 -5.78 -18.03
N TRP A 124 9.30 -5.58 -19.16
CA TRP A 124 9.81 -6.01 -20.46
C TRP A 124 10.98 -5.11 -20.88
N ARG A 125 12.21 -5.63 -20.77
CA ARG A 125 13.53 -5.04 -21.17
C ARG A 125 14.30 -4.20 -20.14
N GLY A 126 14.12 -4.39 -18.83
CA GLY A 126 15.07 -3.80 -17.85
C GLY A 126 15.11 -2.26 -17.83
N ARG A 127 14.08 -1.62 -18.37
CA ARG A 127 13.85 -0.18 -18.27
C ARG A 127 12.56 0.02 -17.51
N HIS A 128 12.68 0.47 -16.27
CA HIS A 128 11.53 1.02 -15.56
C HIS A 128 11.05 2.25 -16.36
N LEU A 129 9.81 2.20 -16.86
CA LEU A 129 9.09 3.39 -17.31
C LEU A 129 8.43 4.05 -16.11
#